data_AF-A0A835B7Z3-F1
#
_entry.id   AF-A0A835B7Z3-F1
#
_cell.length_a   1.000
_cell.length_b   1.000
_cell.length_c   1.000
_cell.angle_alpha   90.00
_cell.angle_beta   90.00
_cell.angle_gamma   90.00
#
_symmetry.space_group_name_H-M   'P 1'
#
loop_
_entity.id
_entity.type
_entity.pdbx_description
1 polymer ?
#
loop_
_entity_poly.entity_id
_entity_poly.type
_entity_poly.pdbx_seq_one_letter_code
_entity_poly.pdbx_strand_id
1 'polypeptide(L)'
;MLSKFSAWFVNPRRNPLARLHRNAVASRLRKYGLRYDDLYDPYHDLDIKEALARLPREVVDARNQRLKRAMDLSMKHQYLPDDVQVRIPCSSL
;
A
#
# COMPACT_ATOMS: atom_id res chain seq x y z
N MET A 1 19.13 -18.33 -16.87
CA MET A 1 18.11 -19.30 -16.39
C MET A 1 17.67 -19.07 -14.94
N LEU A 2 18.51 -18.48 -14.07
CA LEU A 2 18.18 -18.15 -12.67
C LEU A 2 16.94 -17.24 -12.49
N SER A 3 16.70 -16.33 -13.43
CA SER A 3 15.56 -15.39 -13.42
C SER A 3 14.19 -16.07 -13.43
N LYS A 4 14.03 -17.24 -14.08
CA LYS A 4 12.72 -17.93 -14.13
C LYS A 4 12.36 -18.60 -12.80
N PHE A 5 13.38 -19.05 -12.06
CA PHE A 5 13.21 -19.66 -10.75
C PHE A 5 12.95 -18.61 -9.67
N SER A 6 13.70 -17.50 -9.67
CA SER A 6 13.41 -16.38 -8.77
C SER A 6 12.04 -15.76 -9.04
N ALA A 7 11.66 -15.58 -10.32
CA ALA A 7 10.32 -15.15 -10.68
C ALA A 7 9.26 -16.12 -10.17
N TRP A 8 9.49 -17.44 -10.17
CA TRP A 8 8.53 -18.40 -9.64
C TRP A 8 8.31 -18.24 -8.12
N PHE A 9 9.36 -17.94 -7.35
CA PHE A 9 9.26 -17.70 -5.91
C PHE A 9 8.48 -16.44 -5.53
N VAL A 10 8.70 -15.34 -6.24
CA VAL A 10 8.16 -14.02 -5.88
C VAL A 10 6.77 -13.77 -6.46
N ASN A 11 6.40 -14.48 -7.54
CA ASN A 11 5.12 -14.25 -8.21
C ASN A 11 3.91 -14.79 -7.41
N PRO A 12 2.98 -13.93 -6.97
CA PRO A 12 1.78 -14.35 -6.22
C PRO A 12 0.77 -15.15 -7.05
N ARG A 13 0.92 -15.14 -8.38
CA ARG A 13 0.13 -15.98 -9.30
C ARG A 13 0.58 -17.44 -9.31
N ARG A 14 1.86 -17.71 -9.00
CA ARG A 14 2.45 -19.06 -9.07
C ARG A 14 2.78 -19.64 -7.70
N ASN A 15 3.08 -18.79 -6.71
CA ASN A 15 3.38 -19.21 -5.34
C ASN A 15 2.20 -18.87 -4.39
N PRO A 16 1.56 -19.88 -3.75
CA PRO A 16 0.46 -19.64 -2.81
C PRO A 16 0.90 -18.88 -1.55
N LEU A 17 2.15 -19.04 -1.09
CA LEU A 17 2.65 -18.33 0.10
C LEU A 17 2.78 -16.82 -0.16
N ALA A 18 3.29 -16.45 -1.34
CA ALA A 18 3.37 -15.06 -1.76
C ALA A 18 1.96 -14.42 -1.87
N ARG A 19 0.96 -15.19 -2.30
CA ARG A 19 -0.44 -14.74 -2.33
C ARG A 19 -1.02 -14.53 -0.94
N LEU A 20 -0.76 -15.44 0.01
CA LEU A 20 -1.20 -15.28 1.39
C LEU A 20 -0.58 -14.05 2.04
N HIS A 21 0.73 -13.85 1.85
CA HIS A 21 1.43 -12.65 2.34
C HIS A 21 0.82 -11.36 1.77
N ARG A 22 0.65 -11.29 0.44
CA ARG A 22 0.01 -10.16 -0.24
C ARG A 22 -1.37 -9.85 0.35
N ASN A 23 -2.22 -10.87 0.52
CA ASN A 23 -3.57 -10.71 1.06
C ASN A 23 -3.57 -10.27 2.54
N ALA A 24 -2.63 -10.78 3.33
CA ALA A 24 -2.46 -10.36 4.72
C ALA A 24 -2.06 -8.88 4.83
N VAL A 25 -1.13 -8.42 4.00
CA VAL A 25 -0.74 -7.00 3.92
C VAL A 25 -1.92 -6.15 3.43
N ALA A 26 -2.61 -6.58 2.37
CA ALA A 26 -3.77 -5.88 1.81
C ALA A 26 -4.88 -5.67 2.85
N SER A 27 -5.24 -6.73 3.58
CA SER A 27 -6.29 -6.67 4.59
C SER A 27 -5.94 -5.73 5.75
N ARG A 28 -4.67 -5.68 6.17
CA ARG A 28 -4.20 -4.75 7.20
C ARG A 28 -4.25 -3.29 6.73
N LEU A 29 -3.76 -3.02 5.53
CA LEU A 29 -3.79 -1.66 4.96
C LEU A 29 -5.22 -1.16 4.74
N ARG A 30 -6.13 -2.06 4.35
CA ARG A 30 -7.54 -1.74 4.14
C ARG A 30 -8.22 -1.25 5.41
N LYS A 31 -7.90 -1.83 6.57
CA LYS A 31 -8.45 -1.41 7.88
C LYS A 31 -8.13 0.04 8.23
N TYR A 32 -6.99 0.56 7.78
CA TYR A 32 -6.59 1.97 7.96
C TYR A 32 -6.93 2.85 6.75
N GLY A 33 -7.46 2.26 5.68
CA GLY A 33 -7.76 2.95 4.43
C GLY A 33 -6.52 3.51 3.73
N LEU A 34 -5.38 2.84 3.88
CA LEU A 34 -4.10 3.18 3.23
C LEU A 34 -3.90 2.37 1.95
N ARG A 35 -3.16 2.94 1.00
CA ARG A 35 -2.62 2.21 -0.15
C ARG A 35 -1.21 1.72 0.16
N TYR A 36 -0.73 0.75 -0.60
CA TYR A 36 0.65 0.28 -0.47
C TYR A 36 1.67 1.40 -0.76
N ASP A 37 1.40 2.22 -1.79
CA ASP A 37 2.26 3.35 -2.17
C ASP A 37 2.39 4.43 -1.09
N ASP A 38 1.42 4.51 -0.17
CA ASP A 38 1.44 5.51 0.90
C ASP A 38 2.50 5.20 1.97
N LEU A 39 3.02 3.96 2.02
CA LEU A 39 4.05 3.51 2.99
C LEU A 39 5.45 4.04 2.69
N TYR A 40 5.69 4.54 1.47
CA TYR A 40 6.99 5.01 1.03
C TYR A 40 7.31 6.40 1.60
N ASP A 41 8.27 6.48 2.51
CA ASP A 41 8.65 7.74 3.16
C ASP A 41 9.57 8.59 2.26
N PRO A 42 9.18 9.84 1.91
CA PRO A 42 10.04 10.75 1.17
C PRO A 42 11.34 11.16 1.87
N TYR A 43 11.47 10.96 3.18
CA TYR A 43 12.72 11.28 3.90
C TYR A 43 13.76 10.17 3.83
N HIS A 44 13.35 8.93 3.54
CA HIS A 44 14.25 7.78 3.51
C HIS A 44 14.92 7.56 2.15
N ASP A 45 14.31 8.04 1.06
CA ASP A 45 14.84 7.88 -0.29
C ASP A 45 14.69 9.16 -1.13
N LEU A 46 15.75 9.55 -1.82
CA LEU A 46 15.78 10.73 -2.69
C LEU A 46 14.83 10.55 -3.88
N ASP A 47 14.75 9.34 -4.41
CA ASP A 47 13.94 9.00 -5.58
C ASP A 47 12.44 9.13 -5.29
N ILE A 48 12.01 8.79 -4.07
CA ILE A 48 10.60 8.90 -3.65
C ILE A 48 10.21 10.37 -3.57
N LYS A 49 11.08 11.23 -3.03
CA LYS A 49 10.83 12.67 -2.92
C LYS A 49 10.68 13.31 -4.29
N GLU A 50 11.55 12.96 -5.24
CA GLU A 50 11.44 13.43 -6.62
C GLU A 50 10.18 12.92 -7.31
N ALA A 51 9.83 11.64 -7.13
CA ALA A 51 8.62 11.07 -7.70
C ALA A 51 7.37 11.82 -7.23
N LEU A 52 7.28 12.16 -5.95
CA LEU A 52 6.16 12.95 -5.41
C LEU A 52 6.13 14.38 -5.93
N ALA A 53 7.28 14.99 -6.18
CA ALA A 53 7.34 16.33 -6.75
C ALA A 53 6.87 16.38 -8.22
N ARG A 54 6.99 15.27 -8.95
CA ARG A 54 6.54 15.14 -10.35
C ARG A 54 5.04 14.84 -10.48
N LEU A 55 4.43 14.28 -9.44
CA LEU A 55 3.01 13.93 -9.46
C LEU A 55 2.11 15.19 -9.40
N PRO A 56 0.89 15.13 -9.95
CA PRO A 56 -0.08 16.21 -9.81
C PRO A 56 -0.48 16.39 -8.34
N ARG A 57 -0.73 17.65 -7.96
CA ARG A 57 -1.02 18.05 -6.56
C ARG A 57 -2.20 17.30 -5.96
N GLU A 58 -3.25 17.08 -6.73
CA GLU A 58 -4.47 16.36 -6.32
C GLU A 58 -4.17 14.96 -5.76
N VAL A 59 -3.22 14.24 -6.37
CA VAL A 59 -2.85 12.89 -5.95
C VAL A 59 -2.05 12.92 -4.65
N VAL A 60 -1.17 13.91 -4.51
CA VAL A 60 -0.37 14.14 -3.30
C VAL A 60 -1.27 14.55 -2.13
N ASP A 61 -2.25 15.42 -2.36
CA ASP A 61 -3.20 15.86 -1.34
C ASP A 61 -4.10 14.70 -0.89
N ALA A 62 -4.59 13.88 -1.83
CA ALA A 62 -5.34 12.67 -1.52
C ALA A 62 -4.50 11.67 -0.71
N ARG A 63 -3.21 11.53 -1.00
CA ARG A 63 -2.26 10.73 -0.20
C ARG A 63 -2.14 11.29 1.22
N ASN A 64 -1.91 12.59 1.35
CA ASN A 64 -1.75 13.25 2.65
C ASN A 64 -3.02 13.14 3.50
N GLN A 65 -4.20 13.21 2.90
CA GLN A 65 -5.47 12.99 3.59
C GLN A 65 -5.60 11.55 4.13
N ARG A 66 -5.21 10.54 3.34
CA ARG A 66 -5.21 9.13 3.78
C ARG A 66 -4.26 8.92 4.95
N LEU A 67 -3.04 9.47 4.88
CA LEU A 67 -2.04 9.37 5.95
C LEU A 67 -2.53 10.04 7.25
N LYS A 68 -3.08 11.25 7.17
CA LYS A 68 -3.65 11.94 8.34
C LYS A 68 -4.77 11.13 8.99
N ARG A 69 -5.68 10.57 8.19
CA ARG A 69 -6.76 9.70 8.68
C ARG A 69 -6.22 8.43 9.35
N ALA A 70 -5.22 7.79 8.74
CA ALA A 70 -4.64 6.58 9.31
C ALA A 70 -3.92 6.86 10.65
N MET A 71 -3.23 7.99 10.77
CA MET A 71 -2.63 8.42 12.02
C MET A 71 -3.69 8.68 13.10
N ASP A 72 -4.78 9.36 12.77
CA ASP A 72 -5.90 9.59 13.70
C ASP A 72 -6.54 8.27 14.19
N LEU A 73 -6.81 7.34 13.28
CA LEU A 73 -7.32 6.01 13.61
C LEU A 73 -6.34 5.21 14.48
N SER A 74 -5.04 5.28 14.19
CA SER A 74 -3.99 4.64 14.96
C SER A 74 -3.95 5.19 16.39
N MET A 75 -3.99 6.52 16.55
CA MET A 75 -4.04 7.18 17.86
C MET A 75 -5.28 6.78 18.67
N LYS A 76 -6.42 6.59 18.01
CA LYS A 76 -7.68 6.16 18.64
C LYS A 76 -7.76 4.65 18.88
N HIS A 77 -6.80 3.87 18.37
CA HIS A 77 -6.86 2.41 18.32
C HIS A 77 -8.17 1.87 17.71
N GLN A 78 -8.67 2.54 16.67
CA GLN A 78 -9.91 2.20 15.97
C GLN A 78 -9.62 1.91 14.50
N TYR A 79 -10.51 1.16 13.85
CA TYR A 79 -10.43 0.84 12.43
C TYR A 79 -11.54 1.52 11.63
N LEU A 80 -11.31 1.67 10.34
CA LEU A 80 -12.33 2.20 9.43
C LEU A 80 -13.50 1.18 9.32
N PRO A 81 -14.77 1.63 9.36
CA PRO A 81 -15.91 0.73 9.23
C PRO A 81 -15.94 0.07 7.84
N ASP A 82 -16.48 -1.15 7.76
CA ASP A 82 -16.33 -2.05 6.61
C ASP A 82 -17.00 -1.54 5.32
N ASP A 83 -17.98 -0.65 5.44
CA ASP A 83 -18.69 0.03 4.36
C ASP A 83 -17.83 1.07 3.64
N VAL A 84 -16.99 1.80 4.38
CA VAL A 84 -16.09 2.84 3.85
C VAL A 84 -14.75 2.25 3.38
N GLN A 85 -14.44 1.01 3.76
CA GLN A 85 -13.26 0.30 3.31
C GLN A 85 -13.32 0.03 1.80
N VAL A 86 -12.72 0.92 1.01
CA VAL A 86 -12.57 0.78 -0.44
C VAL A 86 -11.97 -0.59 -0.77
N ARG A 87 -12.66 -1.36 -1.63
CA ARG A 87 -12.08 -2.59 -2.21
C ARG A 87 -10.89 -2.20 -3.05
N ILE A 88 -9.69 -2.34 -2.49
CA ILE A 88 -8.45 -2.23 -3.25
C ILE A 88 -8.47 -3.36 -4.29
N PRO A 89 -8.51 -3.05 -5.60
CA PRO A 89 -8.45 -4.09 -6.61
C PRO A 89 -7.12 -4.81 -6.43
N CYS A 90 -7.16 -6.14 -6.45
CA CYS A 90 -5.96 -6.95 -6.22
C CYS A 90 -4.81 -6.54 -7.15
N SER A 91 -5.05 -5.93 -8.31
CA SER A 91 -4.05 -5.46 -9.27
C SER A 91 -3.08 -4.36 -8.79
N SER A 92 -3.37 -3.63 -7.72
CA SER A 92 -2.52 -2.53 -7.22
C SER A 92 -1.56 -2.95 -6.09
N LEU A 93 -1.23 -4.24 -6.02
CA LEU A 93 -0.31 -4.86 -5.05
C LEU A 93 0.62 -5.84 -5.78
#